data_AF-A0A3C0J2E1-F1
#
_entry.id   AF-A0A3C0J2E1-F1
#
_cell.length_a   1.000
_cell.length_b   1.000
_cell.length_c   1.000
_cell.angle_alpha   90.00
_cell.angle_beta   90.00
_cell.angle_gamma   90.00
#
_symmetry.space_group_name_H-M   'P 1'
#
loop_
_entity.id
_entity.type
_entity.pdbx_description
1 polymer ?
#
loop_
_entity_poly.entity_id
_entity_poly.type
_entity_poly.pdbx_seq_one_letter_code
_entity_poly.pdbx_strand_id
1 'polypeptide(L)'
;MKSRLRVTLAALAILVLSATTAYAHTPMLYVEDMRDGTIYLEGGFSDGSSAAGVKIYLVEDALFKSDTAARDEYLETLFANSPKERAAYVAKLSSKVDVRSKAFRYSDLLPELFEKKLIIFRSQLDQYGELVLRKPKGKYLVVFDAGPGHVVVKKGPALTDAERKQSK
;
A
#
# COMPACT_ATOMS: atom_id res chain seq x y z
N MET A 1 -24.46 -45.25 -33.71
CA MET A 1 -24.34 -44.91 -32.26
C MET A 1 -22.92 -44.52 -31.84
N LYS A 2 -21.86 -45.25 -32.22
CA LYS A 2 -20.47 -44.98 -31.78
C LYS A 2 -19.89 -43.62 -32.21
N SER A 3 -20.25 -43.10 -33.40
CA SER A 3 -19.77 -41.80 -33.88
C SER A 3 -20.38 -40.62 -33.13
N ARG A 4 -21.68 -40.68 -32.81
CA ARG A 4 -22.37 -39.66 -32.01
C ARG A 4 -21.80 -39.57 -30.59
N LEU A 5 -21.47 -40.71 -29.99
CA LEU A 5 -20.85 -40.79 -28.66
C LEU A 5 -19.46 -40.15 -28.61
N ARG A 6 -18.65 -40.29 -29.67
CA ARG A 6 -17.32 -39.67 -29.76
C ARG A 6 -17.39 -38.16 -29.90
N VAL A 7 -18.37 -37.65 -30.67
CA VAL A 7 -18.58 -36.21 -30.84
C VAL A 7 -19.07 -35.57 -29.54
N THR A 8 -19.99 -36.21 -28.81
CA THR A 8 -20.40 -35.70 -27.48
C THR A 8 -19.27 -35.74 -26.46
N LEU A 9 -18.45 -36.80 -26.43
CA LEU A 9 -17.28 -36.87 -25.55
C LEU A 9 -16.24 -35.78 -25.87
N ALA A 10 -15.99 -35.49 -27.15
CA ALA A 10 -15.07 -34.44 -27.57
C ALA A 10 -15.61 -33.03 -27.21
N ALA A 11 -16.91 -32.77 -27.41
CA ALA A 11 -17.54 -31.51 -27.04
C ALA A 11 -17.52 -31.29 -25.51
N LEU A 12 -17.76 -32.34 -24.72
CA LEU A 12 -17.69 -32.27 -23.26
C LEU A 12 -16.27 -32.02 -22.76
N ALA A 13 -15.25 -32.62 -23.39
CA ALA A 13 -13.85 -32.38 -23.06
C ALA A 13 -13.43 -30.91 -23.32
N ILE A 14 -13.90 -30.32 -24.43
CA ILE A 14 -13.64 -28.90 -24.75
C ILE A 14 -14.34 -27.97 -23.74
N LEU A 15 -15.54 -28.31 -23.26
CA LEU A 15 -16.26 -27.55 -22.24
C LEU A 15 -15.56 -27.59 -20.86
N VAL A 16 -15.00 -28.74 -20.48
CA VAL A 16 -14.23 -28.89 -19.23
C VAL A 16 -12.90 -28.12 -19.30
N LEU A 17 -12.26 -28.07 -20.48
CA LEU A 17 -11.02 -27.33 -20.71
C LEU A 17 -11.21 -25.80 -20.79
N SER A 18 -12.46 -25.32 -20.89
CA SER A 18 -12.81 -23.89 -20.88
C SER A 18 -13.30 -23.39 -19.53
N ALA A 19 -13.16 -24.21 -18.47
CA ALA A 19 -13.35 -23.78 -17.09
C ALA A 19 -12.24 -22.77 -16.71
N THR A 20 -12.44 -21.52 -17.10
CA THR A 20 -11.64 -20.39 -16.62
C THR A 20 -11.82 -20.28 -15.12
N THR A 21 -10.71 -20.15 -14.40
CA THR A 21 -10.71 -19.87 -12.96
C THR A 21 -11.35 -18.51 -12.74
N ALA A 22 -12.57 -18.49 -12.20
CA ALA A 22 -13.18 -17.29 -11.68
C ALA A 22 -12.45 -16.90 -10.38
N TYR A 23 -11.49 -15.99 -10.47
CA TYR A 23 -10.87 -15.36 -9.30
C TYR A 23 -11.88 -14.40 -8.67
N ALA A 24 -12.71 -14.93 -7.78
CA ALA A 24 -13.85 -14.23 -7.19
C ALA A 24 -13.52 -13.55 -5.85
N HIS A 25 -12.26 -13.14 -5.61
CA HIS A 25 -11.93 -12.33 -4.44
C HIS A 25 -11.53 -10.92 -4.86
N THR A 26 -12.46 -10.00 -4.66
CA THR A 26 -12.25 -8.57 -4.92
C THR A 26 -11.53 -7.96 -3.72
N PRO A 27 -10.41 -7.25 -3.90
CA PRO A 27 -9.77 -6.55 -2.80
C PRO A 27 -10.65 -5.41 -2.31
N MET A 28 -10.63 -5.18 -1.00
CA MET A 28 -11.39 -4.13 -0.33
C MET A 28 -10.44 -3.36 0.59
N LEU A 29 -10.62 -2.05 0.62
CA LEU A 29 -9.88 -1.15 1.50
C LEU A 29 -10.86 -0.21 2.18
N TYR A 30 -10.83 -0.16 3.50
CA TYR A 30 -11.50 0.83 4.33
C TYR A 30 -10.49 1.89 4.79
N VAL A 31 -10.93 3.14 4.84
CA VAL A 31 -10.11 4.28 5.26
C VAL A 31 -11.00 5.17 6.13
N GLU A 32 -10.65 5.28 7.40
CA GLU A 32 -11.36 6.13 8.37
C GLU A 32 -10.46 7.27 8.83
N ASP A 33 -11.06 8.46 8.95
CA ASP A 33 -10.40 9.61 9.55
C ASP A 33 -10.64 9.60 11.08
N MET A 34 -9.56 9.39 11.85
CA MET A 34 -9.63 9.39 13.32
C MET A 34 -9.70 10.80 13.93
N ARG A 35 -9.53 11.85 13.11
CA ARG A 35 -9.60 13.28 13.48
C ARG A 35 -8.58 13.74 14.52
N ASP A 36 -7.53 12.98 14.70
CA ASP A 36 -6.39 13.25 15.58
C ASP A 36 -5.06 13.36 14.80
N GLY A 37 -5.15 13.50 13.48
CA GLY A 37 -4.01 13.47 12.58
C GLY A 37 -3.57 12.07 12.16
N THR A 38 -4.31 11.03 12.53
CA THR A 38 -4.11 9.65 12.06
C THR A 38 -5.30 9.15 11.22
N ILE A 39 -5.07 8.04 10.53
CA ILE A 39 -6.08 7.28 9.77
C ILE A 39 -6.04 5.83 10.22
N TYR A 40 -7.22 5.24 10.33
CA TYR A 40 -7.38 3.80 10.47
C TYR A 40 -7.63 3.18 9.09
N LEU A 41 -6.92 2.09 8.80
CA LEU A 41 -7.00 1.34 7.57
C LEU A 41 -7.37 -0.10 7.89
N GLU A 42 -8.27 -0.65 7.09
CA GLU A 42 -8.59 -2.07 7.13
C GLU A 42 -8.65 -2.59 5.70
N GLY A 43 -7.85 -3.62 5.42
CA GLY A 43 -7.84 -4.30 4.13
C GLY A 43 -8.47 -5.67 4.23
N GLY A 44 -9.06 -6.13 3.14
CA GLY A 44 -9.70 -7.44 3.09
C GLY A 44 -9.96 -7.91 1.66
N PHE A 45 -10.53 -9.09 1.56
CA PHE A 45 -10.96 -9.70 0.32
C PHE A 45 -12.43 -10.13 0.43
N SER A 46 -13.18 -10.03 -0.67
CA SER A 46 -14.63 -10.33 -0.67
C SER A 46 -15.00 -11.77 -0.32
N ASP A 47 -14.02 -12.68 -0.28
CA ASP A 47 -14.17 -14.08 0.11
C ASP A 47 -13.84 -14.34 1.61
N GLY A 48 -13.47 -13.30 2.35
CA GLY A 48 -13.10 -13.39 3.76
C GLY A 48 -11.67 -13.91 4.03
N SER A 49 -10.85 -14.08 2.98
CA SER A 49 -9.44 -14.42 3.17
C SER A 49 -8.66 -13.27 3.85
N SER A 50 -7.58 -13.63 4.54
CA SER A 50 -6.79 -12.66 5.32
C SER A 50 -6.00 -11.72 4.42
N ALA A 51 -6.01 -10.43 4.76
CA ALA A 51 -5.15 -9.41 4.16
C ALA A 51 -3.84 -9.16 4.94
N ALA A 52 -3.50 -10.05 5.89
CA ALA A 52 -2.29 -9.90 6.68
C ALA A 52 -1.04 -9.84 5.80
N GLY A 53 -0.16 -8.88 6.07
CA GLY A 53 1.07 -8.69 5.30
C GLY A 53 0.89 -8.01 3.94
N VAL A 54 -0.35 -7.74 3.50
CA VAL A 54 -0.60 -6.97 2.27
C VAL A 54 -0.03 -5.57 2.42
N LYS A 55 0.58 -5.05 1.36
CA LYS A 55 1.28 -3.77 1.40
C LYS A 55 0.30 -2.62 1.34
N ILE A 56 0.55 -1.63 2.19
CA ILE A 56 -0.08 -0.32 2.13
C ILE A 56 0.96 0.70 1.70
N TYR A 57 0.63 1.51 0.69
CA TYR A 57 1.40 2.70 0.35
C TYR A 57 0.61 3.97 0.63
N LEU A 58 1.29 4.97 1.18
CA LEU A 58 0.86 6.36 1.10
C LEU A 58 1.55 6.98 -0.10
N VAL A 59 0.79 7.52 -1.04
CA VAL A 59 1.27 8.01 -2.33
C VAL A 59 0.83 9.45 -2.52
N GLU A 60 1.69 10.33 -3.04
CA GLU A 60 1.26 11.68 -3.39
C GLU A 60 0.12 11.67 -4.43
N ASP A 61 -0.87 12.53 -4.26
CA ASP A 61 -1.91 12.76 -5.28
C ASP A 61 -1.45 13.77 -6.34
N ALA A 62 -0.25 13.54 -6.88
CA ALA A 62 0.37 14.33 -7.93
C ALA A 62 1.43 13.51 -8.68
N LEU A 63 1.69 13.86 -9.94
CA LEU A 63 2.81 13.28 -10.68
C LEU A 63 4.14 13.72 -10.05
N PHE A 64 5.06 12.78 -9.95
CA PHE A 64 6.39 13.02 -9.39
C PHE A 64 7.19 13.97 -10.28
N LYS A 65 7.73 15.03 -9.67
CA LYS A 65 8.53 16.08 -10.32
C LYS A 65 9.96 16.16 -9.78
N SER A 66 10.54 15.01 -9.41
CA SER A 66 11.86 14.95 -8.77
C SER A 66 11.93 15.64 -7.41
N ASP A 67 10.79 15.87 -6.77
CA ASP A 67 10.67 16.45 -5.43
C ASP A 67 10.26 15.35 -4.45
N THR A 68 11.07 15.14 -3.41
CA THR A 68 10.84 14.14 -2.36
C THR A 68 10.41 14.74 -1.04
N ALA A 69 10.17 16.06 -0.97
CA ALA A 69 9.93 16.77 0.28
C ALA A 69 8.79 16.18 1.12
N ALA A 70 7.68 15.75 0.50
CA ALA A 70 6.56 15.17 1.24
C ALA A 70 6.93 13.84 1.92
N ARG A 71 7.67 12.97 1.21
CA ARG A 71 8.22 11.72 1.77
C ARG A 71 9.18 12.03 2.90
N ASP A 72 10.14 12.91 2.64
CA ASP A 72 11.24 13.18 3.57
C ASP A 72 10.69 13.81 4.87
N GLU A 73 9.80 14.79 4.77
CA GLU A 73 9.13 15.40 5.92
C GLU A 73 8.27 14.40 6.71
N TYR A 74 7.55 13.53 6.00
CA TYR A 74 6.73 12.49 6.63
C TYR A 74 7.59 11.52 7.44
N LEU A 75 8.69 11.05 6.86
CA LEU A 75 9.59 10.09 7.51
C LEU A 75 10.34 10.72 8.69
N GLU A 76 10.80 11.97 8.58
CA GLU A 76 11.38 12.71 9.72
C GLU A 76 10.38 12.80 10.87
N THR A 77 9.13 13.15 10.58
CA THR A 77 8.07 13.27 11.60
C THR A 77 7.73 11.92 12.22
N LEU A 78 7.61 10.86 11.40
CA LEU A 78 7.25 9.52 11.84
C LEU A 78 8.29 8.93 12.77
N PHE A 79 9.58 9.16 12.48
CA PHE A 79 10.69 8.53 13.19
C PHE A 79 11.44 9.45 14.16
N ALA A 80 10.95 10.68 14.37
CA ALA A 80 11.60 11.69 15.22
C ALA A 80 12.05 11.15 16.59
N ASN A 81 11.24 10.27 17.19
CA ASN A 81 11.47 9.70 18.52
C ASN A 81 11.81 8.20 18.50
N SER A 82 12.00 7.60 17.32
CA SER A 82 12.17 6.14 17.15
C SER A 82 13.39 5.79 16.28
N PRO A 83 14.63 6.09 16.72
CA PRO A 83 15.84 5.89 15.90
C PRO A 83 16.09 4.43 15.52
N LYS A 84 15.65 3.46 16.35
CA LYS A 84 15.75 2.03 16.05
C LYS A 84 14.83 1.61 14.90
N GLU A 85 13.57 2.05 14.95
CA GLU A 85 12.58 1.79 13.89
C GLU A 85 12.98 2.48 12.59
N ARG A 86 13.53 3.69 12.68
CA ARG A 86 14.12 4.40 11.54
C ARG A 86 15.15 3.56 10.82
N ALA A 87 16.14 3.05 11.57
CA ALA A 87 17.21 2.23 11.01
C ALA A 87 16.66 0.95 10.36
N ALA A 88 15.70 0.29 11.00
CA ALA A 88 15.05 -0.90 10.46
C ALA A 88 14.25 -0.61 9.18
N TYR A 89 13.53 0.50 9.13
CA TYR A 89 12.74 0.91 7.96
C TYR A 89 13.65 1.25 6.77
N VAL A 90 14.67 2.08 6.98
CA VAL A 90 15.59 2.49 5.91
C VAL A 90 16.44 1.32 5.41
N ALA A 91 16.85 0.40 6.28
CA ALA A 91 17.57 -0.82 5.86
C ALA A 91 16.73 -1.69 4.90
N LYS A 92 15.39 -1.67 5.01
CA LYS A 92 14.51 -2.33 4.04
C LYS A 92 14.45 -1.59 2.70
N LEU A 93 14.65 -0.26 2.69
CA LEU A 93 14.57 0.58 1.49
C LEU A 93 15.86 0.56 0.67
N SER A 94 17.01 0.55 1.34
CA SER A 94 18.31 0.53 0.68
C SER A 94 19.32 -0.26 1.51
N SER A 95 19.91 -1.28 0.90
CA SER A 95 20.95 -2.11 1.50
C SER A 95 22.31 -1.42 1.59
N LYS A 96 22.46 -0.21 1.03
CA LYS A 96 23.77 0.48 0.86
C LYS A 96 23.88 1.82 1.60
N VAL A 97 22.90 2.21 2.41
CA VAL A 97 22.89 3.51 3.11
C VAL A 97 23.22 3.34 4.58
N ASP A 98 24.25 4.05 5.06
CA ASP A 98 24.56 4.11 6.50
C ASP A 98 23.62 5.08 7.23
N VAL A 99 22.49 4.54 7.69
CA VAL A 99 21.42 5.27 8.41
C VAL A 99 21.87 5.74 9.80
N ARG A 100 23.02 5.24 10.31
CA ARG A 100 23.54 5.61 11.64
C ARG A 100 24.40 6.88 11.58
N SER A 101 24.81 7.30 10.38
CA SER A 101 25.51 8.56 10.20
C SER A 101 24.61 9.74 10.55
N LYS A 102 25.13 10.70 11.33
CA LYS A 102 24.46 11.99 11.58
C LYS A 102 24.24 12.82 10.31
N ALA A 103 24.89 12.45 9.20
CA ALA A 103 24.74 13.13 7.91
C ALA A 103 23.61 12.56 7.04
N PHE A 104 22.98 11.45 7.44
CA PHE A 104 21.91 10.82 6.65
C PHE A 104 20.70 11.77 6.51
N ARG A 105 20.20 11.90 5.28
CA ARG A 105 18.95 12.59 4.96
C ARG A 105 18.06 11.65 4.16
N TYR A 106 16.75 11.69 4.38
CA TYR A 106 15.82 10.89 3.57
C TYR A 106 15.87 11.24 2.08
N SER A 107 16.27 12.47 1.72
CA SER A 107 16.53 12.90 0.34
C SER A 107 17.60 12.07 -0.38
N ASP A 108 18.47 11.38 0.37
CA ASP A 108 19.52 10.51 -0.20
C ASP A 108 18.95 9.16 -0.66
N LEU A 109 17.70 8.84 -0.30
CA LEU A 109 17.00 7.63 -0.74
C LEU A 109 16.42 7.82 -2.14
N LEU A 110 16.66 6.82 -3.00
CA LEU A 110 16.04 6.76 -4.32
C LEU A 110 14.51 6.85 -4.20
N PRO A 111 13.84 7.65 -5.03
CA PRO A 111 12.39 7.74 -5.03
C PRO A 111 11.78 6.44 -5.55
N GLU A 112 10.87 5.86 -4.77
CA GLU A 112 9.99 4.78 -5.23
C GLU A 112 8.69 5.41 -5.75
N LEU A 113 8.19 4.91 -6.89
CA LEU A 113 7.02 5.48 -7.56
C LEU A 113 5.91 4.45 -7.71
N PHE A 114 4.68 4.87 -7.46
CA PHE A 114 3.46 4.15 -7.82
C PHE A 114 2.76 4.92 -8.93
N GLU A 115 2.63 4.32 -10.12
CA GLU A 115 2.04 4.98 -11.30
C GLU A 115 2.58 6.40 -11.58
N LYS A 116 3.91 6.56 -11.53
CA LYS A 116 4.62 7.86 -11.69
C LYS A 116 4.33 8.90 -10.59
N LYS A 117 3.72 8.49 -9.48
CA LYS A 117 3.50 9.32 -8.29
C LYS A 117 4.43 8.86 -7.17
N LEU A 118 4.89 9.78 -6.32
CA LEU A 118 5.84 9.45 -5.25
C LEU A 118 5.20 8.58 -4.17
N ILE A 119 5.86 7.48 -3.80
CA ILE A 119 5.55 6.76 -2.58
C ILE A 119 6.16 7.51 -1.39
N ILE A 120 5.29 8.05 -0.54
CA ILE A 120 5.62 8.78 0.70
C ILE A 120 6.02 7.77 1.79
N PHE A 121 5.28 6.67 1.90
CA PHE A 121 5.50 5.67 2.94
C PHE A 121 4.99 4.31 2.52
N ARG A 122 5.62 3.25 3.03
CA ARG A 122 5.17 1.87 2.85
C ARG A 122 5.07 1.14 4.18
N SER A 123 4.02 0.35 4.33
CA SER A 123 3.84 -0.56 5.48
C SER A 123 3.16 -1.84 5.02
N GLN A 124 2.86 -2.71 5.97
CA GLN A 124 2.04 -3.89 5.76
C GLN A 124 0.93 -3.90 6.80
N LEU A 125 -0.22 -4.46 6.45
CA LEU A 125 -1.28 -4.74 7.39
C LEU A 125 -0.83 -5.79 8.41
N ASP A 126 -1.33 -5.67 9.63
CA ASP A 126 -1.07 -6.65 10.69
C ASP A 126 -1.84 -7.96 10.48
N GLN A 127 -1.82 -8.86 11.47
CA GLN A 127 -2.50 -10.15 11.40
C GLN A 127 -4.03 -10.06 11.26
N TYR A 128 -4.62 -8.92 11.61
CA TYR A 128 -6.05 -8.65 11.52
C TYR A 128 -6.43 -7.93 10.23
N GLY A 129 -5.45 -7.58 9.39
CA GLY A 129 -5.71 -6.76 8.20
C GLY A 129 -5.82 -5.27 8.52
N GLU A 130 -5.34 -4.84 9.69
CA GLU A 130 -5.50 -3.49 10.20
C GLU A 130 -4.16 -2.73 10.18
N LEU A 131 -4.26 -1.40 10.11
CA LEU A 131 -3.10 -0.51 10.24
C LEU A 131 -3.54 0.91 10.61
N VAL A 132 -2.88 1.51 11.60
CA VAL A 132 -3.03 2.94 11.91
C VAL A 132 -1.81 3.71 11.46
N LEU A 133 -2.03 4.77 10.68
CA LEU A 133 -0.96 5.62 10.13
C LEU A 133 -1.20 7.09 10.43
N ARG A 134 -0.11 7.85 10.57
CA ARG A 134 -0.19 9.31 10.60
C ARG A 134 -0.54 9.84 9.19
N LYS A 135 -1.33 10.91 9.12
CA LYS A 135 -1.63 11.57 7.84
C LYS A 135 -0.40 12.33 7.31
N PRO A 136 0.00 12.14 6.04
CA PRO A 136 0.95 13.01 5.38
C PRO A 136 0.41 14.44 5.24
N LYS A 137 1.32 15.41 5.08
CA LYS A 137 0.94 16.74 4.64
C LYS A 137 0.59 16.71 3.15
N GLY A 138 -0.37 17.54 2.76
CA GLY A 138 -0.82 17.62 1.37
C GLY A 138 -1.82 16.52 0.98
N LYS A 139 -2.13 16.45 -0.30
CA LYS A 139 -3.06 15.46 -0.85
C LYS A 139 -2.33 14.16 -1.12
N TYR A 140 -2.91 13.05 -0.66
CA TYR A 140 -2.33 11.74 -0.83
C TYR A 140 -3.41 10.69 -1.10
N LEU A 141 -2.95 9.54 -1.58
CA LEU A 141 -3.72 8.34 -1.84
C LEU A 141 -3.24 7.25 -0.89
N VAL A 142 -4.18 6.39 -0.47
CA VAL A 142 -3.90 5.13 0.20
C VAL A 142 -4.04 4.03 -0.84
N VAL A 143 -2.96 3.29 -1.05
CA VAL A 143 -2.91 2.18 -2.01
C VAL A 143 -2.81 0.88 -1.22
N PHE A 144 -3.80 0.02 -1.39
CA PHE A 144 -3.76 -1.39 -0.98
C PHE A 144 -3.26 -2.20 -2.17
N ASP A 145 -2.04 -2.75 -2.06
CA ASP A 145 -1.36 -3.48 -3.13
C ASP A 145 -1.30 -4.98 -2.80
N ALA A 146 -2.32 -5.72 -3.22
CA ALA A 146 -2.37 -7.19 -3.15
C ALA A 146 -1.80 -7.87 -4.41
N GLY A 147 -1.07 -7.13 -5.26
CA GLY A 147 -0.43 -7.64 -6.46
C GLY A 147 -1.16 -7.32 -7.78
N PRO A 148 -0.63 -7.78 -8.93
CA PRO A 148 -1.15 -7.43 -10.24
C PRO A 148 -2.65 -7.74 -10.38
N GLY A 149 -3.43 -6.73 -10.80
CA GLY A 149 -4.88 -6.83 -10.92
C GLY A 149 -5.67 -6.73 -9.60
N HIS A 150 -5.00 -6.66 -8.45
CA HIS A 150 -5.61 -6.64 -7.12
C HIS A 150 -5.14 -5.42 -6.31
N VAL A 151 -5.32 -4.23 -6.90
CA VAL A 151 -4.92 -2.96 -6.29
C VAL A 151 -6.16 -2.09 -6.06
N VAL A 152 -6.30 -1.55 -4.85
CA VAL A 152 -7.34 -0.58 -4.50
C VAL A 152 -6.68 0.74 -4.14
N VAL A 153 -7.15 1.82 -4.74
CA VAL A 153 -6.66 3.18 -4.49
C VAL A 153 -7.80 4.03 -3.95
N LYS A 154 -7.61 4.63 -2.77
CA LYS A 154 -8.55 5.58 -2.18
C LYS A 154 -7.88 6.90 -1.86
N LYS A 155 -8.64 7.99 -1.90
CA LYS A 155 -8.16 9.29 -1.43
C LYS A 155 -8.04 9.28 0.09
N GLY A 156 -6.92 9.76 0.60
CA GLY A 156 -6.70 9.92 2.04
C GLY A 156 -7.38 11.19 2.58
N PRO A 157 -7.92 11.16 3.81
CA PRO A 157 -8.37 12.36 4.52
C PRO A 157 -7.22 13.36 4.71
N ALA A 158 -7.46 14.64 4.44
CA ALA A 158 -6.42 15.66 4.57
C ALA A 158 -6.02 15.89 6.05
N LEU A 159 -4.73 16.11 6.30
CA LEU A 159 -4.25 16.58 7.59
C LEU A 159 -4.62 18.06 7.79
N THR A 160 -5.48 18.34 8.76
CA THR A 160 -5.91 19.70 9.09
C THR A 160 -4.85 20.46 9.90
N ASP A 161 -4.96 21.78 9.92
CA ASP A 161 -4.08 22.63 10.74
C ASP A 161 -4.28 22.41 12.24
N ALA A 162 -5.49 22.01 12.68
CA ALA A 162 -5.79 21.72 14.07
C ALA A 162 -5.06 20.45 14.54
N GLU A 163 -5.14 19.37 13.76
CA GLU A 163 -4.47 18.09 14.05
C GLU A 163 -2.94 18.24 14.06
N ARG A 164 -2.40 19.08 13.16
CA ARG A 164 -0.96 19.35 13.11
C ARG A 164 -0.42 19.97 14.40
N LYS A 165 -1.22 20.78 15.09
CA LYS A 165 -0.83 21.48 16.33
C LYS A 165 -0.88 20.57 17.55
N GLN A 166 -1.70 19.52 17.54
CA GLN A 166 -1.83 18.58 18.66
C GLN A 166 -0.66 17.59 18.78
N SER A 167 0.14 17.43 17.73
CA SER A 167 1.32 16.57 17.72
C SER A 167 2.66 17.29 17.99
N LYS A 168 2.64 18.55 18.45
CA LYS A 168 3.81 19.31 18.90
C LYS A 168 3.85 19.36 20.42
#